data_AF-A0A0C3PD29-F1
#
_entry.id   AF-A0A0C3PD29-F1
#
_cell.length_a   1.000
_cell.length_b   1.000
_cell.length_c   1.000
_cell.angle_alpha   90.00
_cell.angle_beta   90.00
_cell.angle_gamma   90.00
#
_symmetry.space_group_name_H-M   'P 1'
#
loop_
_entity.id
_entity.type
_entity.pdbx_description
1 polymer ?
#
loop_
_entity_poly.entity_id
_entity_poly.type
_entity_poly.pdbx_seq_one_letter_code
_entity_poly.pdbx_strand_id
1 'polypeptide(L)'
;MRSMLIVTVTSAVYALRTFVDSRSRESADTATLYLNIPLTNLCILLILRTFLNRTFPASFWHAAVIQFSGLFILRDGLIDHIHASPWSLLLALALCNSTFFSLIDMLNRLHQSRSIYLINAIIFASSCIIVLALSAFQIFPTHECLGGLTPANVFSVAVEAGKDITAIYIVHRYDAVMQGISTSLASTLLITCFALRFYQASFALLGCLLMIIACVIYLHHLWQAPEGWCETPIRKTRLAIVGLAFVFSLAYSYTISAYWIAGFSPVASWNGYRLGDIENTQLCTPKQSPSHSFSQPQGNYSHFDNILLIVFFSHARYNANLDYHKEVYSSYFPNILYIGPASREDAGFAHSYDVYVDSYQSDEDLSDPWNYKMAGRMAHHMLYTALQDNECFDGYLWAPFDTLLNVPRLQQFNQSLFWYHSPWGHPVPNPAFGETYHEATLNASRHAPVANISPDPSVNLTESWRGWGLDWWWGDPHVGVSECMEAFNKVPLHLRESLAALTDGETRLIGGSADTMYIPGRHRKLFMEVLGLFLETNCFLEIATPTTLHLVVPPGETIQFVDHPPFNASFVRQKWAEGFEVDTFHTFHWGERGSDGVWRGGYHHVNDVRTLLQESANRQGVPFPPFLEPSS
;
A
#
# COMPACT_ATOMS: atom_id res chain seq x y z
N MET A 1 4.16 -37.54 35.30
CA MET A 1 4.72 -37.40 33.94
C MET A 1 3.71 -36.84 32.94
N ARG A 2 2.54 -37.46 32.74
CA ARG A 2 1.50 -36.97 31.79
C ARG A 2 1.07 -35.52 32.02
N SER A 3 0.85 -35.11 33.28
CA SER A 3 0.46 -33.74 33.59
C SER A 3 1.55 -32.70 33.29
N MET A 4 2.82 -33.03 33.56
CA MET A 4 3.94 -32.14 33.24
C MET A 4 4.08 -31.97 31.73
N LEU A 5 3.93 -33.06 30.96
CA LEU A 5 3.93 -32.99 29.51
C LEU A 5 2.83 -32.07 28.98
N ILE A 6 1.60 -32.20 29.52
CA ILE A 6 0.48 -31.35 29.13
C ILE A 6 0.78 -29.88 29.47
N VAL A 7 1.28 -29.60 30.68
CA VAL A 7 1.67 -28.22 31.07
C VAL A 7 2.71 -27.64 30.12
N THR A 8 3.76 -28.40 29.78
CA THR A 8 4.80 -27.96 28.83
C THR A 8 4.23 -27.69 27.43
N VAL A 9 3.35 -28.58 26.93
CA VAL A 9 2.68 -28.38 25.63
C VAL A 9 1.78 -27.14 25.68
N THR A 10 1.02 -26.95 26.76
CA THR A 10 0.17 -25.76 26.93
C THR A 10 0.99 -24.48 26.94
N SER A 11 2.17 -24.47 27.57
CA SER A 11 3.11 -23.34 27.51
C SER A 11 3.63 -23.05 26.12
N ALA A 12 4.03 -24.09 25.37
CA ALA A 12 4.51 -23.92 24.00
C ALA A 12 3.40 -23.39 23.08
N VAL A 13 2.17 -23.89 23.21
CA VAL A 13 0.99 -23.40 22.47
C VAL A 13 0.66 -21.96 22.86
N TYR A 14 0.78 -21.58 24.13
CA TYR A 14 0.57 -20.20 24.55
C TYR A 14 1.62 -19.25 23.98
N ALA A 15 2.90 -19.62 23.99
CA ALA A 15 3.96 -18.83 23.37
C ALA A 15 3.75 -18.67 21.85
N LEU A 16 3.38 -19.74 21.16
CA LEU A 16 3.03 -19.71 19.73
C LEU A 16 1.80 -18.82 19.48
N ARG A 17 0.77 -18.92 20.31
CA ARG A 17 -0.42 -18.07 20.26
C ARG A 17 -0.04 -16.58 20.32
N THR A 18 0.80 -16.18 21.27
CA THR A 18 1.24 -14.78 21.40
C THR A 18 2.01 -14.30 20.17
N PHE A 19 2.88 -15.16 19.61
CA PHE A 19 3.61 -14.84 18.38
C PHE A 19 2.67 -14.65 17.18
N VAL A 20 1.77 -15.61 16.95
CA VAL A 20 0.83 -15.55 15.82
C VAL A 20 -0.11 -14.36 15.98
N ASP A 21 -0.60 -14.07 17.19
CA ASP A 21 -1.47 -12.92 17.45
C ASP A 21 -0.77 -11.59 17.10
N SER A 22 0.48 -11.41 17.52
CA SER A 22 1.29 -10.24 17.14
C SER A 22 1.42 -10.10 15.63
N ARG A 23 1.77 -11.17 14.92
CA ARG A 23 1.89 -11.17 13.46
C ARG A 23 0.56 -10.93 12.76
N SER A 24 -0.52 -11.49 13.27
CA SER A 24 -1.86 -11.24 12.73
C SER A 24 -2.26 -9.78 12.88
N ARG A 25 -1.91 -9.11 13.99
CA ARG A 25 -2.18 -7.67 14.18
C ARG A 25 -1.42 -6.77 13.20
N GLU A 26 -0.22 -7.17 12.79
CA GLU A 26 0.58 -6.45 11.78
C GLU A 26 0.01 -6.59 10.36
N SER A 27 -0.72 -7.67 10.08
CA SER A 27 -1.01 -8.13 8.71
C SER A 27 -2.49 -8.24 8.35
N ALA A 28 -3.38 -8.23 9.33
CA ALA A 28 -4.82 -8.26 9.14
C ALA A 28 -5.48 -7.02 9.74
N ASP A 29 -6.49 -6.49 9.05
CA ASP A 29 -7.34 -5.44 9.60
C ASP A 29 -8.14 -5.96 10.82
N THR A 30 -8.61 -5.02 11.64
CA THR A 30 -9.33 -5.32 12.88
C THR A 30 -10.59 -6.15 12.65
N ALA A 31 -11.37 -5.92 11.59
CA ALA A 31 -12.59 -6.67 11.33
C ALA A 31 -12.27 -8.13 10.96
N THR A 32 -11.21 -8.33 10.16
CA THR A 32 -10.71 -9.66 9.82
C THR A 32 -10.12 -10.38 11.04
N LEU A 33 -9.43 -9.67 11.93
CA LEU A 33 -8.99 -10.24 13.23
C LEU A 33 -10.17 -10.73 14.07
N TYR A 34 -11.32 -10.05 14.03
CA TYR A 34 -12.51 -10.50 14.77
C TYR A 34 -13.10 -11.82 14.25
N LEU A 35 -12.82 -12.22 12.99
CA LEU A 35 -13.20 -13.55 12.46
C LEU A 35 -12.50 -14.71 13.19
N ASN A 36 -11.38 -14.44 13.88
CA ASN A 36 -10.71 -15.43 14.72
C ASN A 36 -11.62 -15.97 15.83
N ILE A 37 -12.53 -15.15 16.36
CA ILE A 37 -13.37 -15.52 17.52
C ILE A 37 -14.35 -16.66 17.20
N PRO A 38 -15.23 -16.54 16.18
CA PRO A 38 -16.14 -17.63 15.83
C PRO A 38 -15.38 -18.86 15.32
N LEU A 39 -14.25 -18.67 14.63
CA LEU A 39 -13.40 -19.76 14.17
C LEU A 39 -12.78 -20.53 15.35
N THR A 40 -12.34 -19.82 16.39
CA THR A 40 -11.87 -20.39 17.66
C THR A 40 -12.97 -21.23 18.30
N ASN A 41 -14.21 -20.74 18.36
CA ASN A 41 -15.34 -21.47 18.94
C ASN A 41 -15.64 -22.77 18.20
N LEU A 42 -15.64 -22.72 16.86
CA LEU A 42 -15.82 -23.92 16.01
C LEU A 42 -14.70 -24.94 16.28
N CYS A 43 -13.45 -24.48 16.35
CA CYS A 43 -12.30 -25.33 16.62
C CYS A 43 -12.34 -25.93 18.04
N ILE A 44 -12.79 -25.18 19.06
CA ILE A 44 -12.99 -25.71 20.42
C ILE A 44 -14.00 -26.86 20.39
N LEU A 45 -15.17 -26.67 19.75
CA LEU A 45 -16.19 -27.73 19.65
C LEU A 45 -15.64 -28.97 18.95
N LEU A 46 -14.86 -28.80 17.88
CA LEU A 46 -14.21 -29.90 17.16
C LEU A 46 -13.20 -30.64 18.07
N ILE A 47 -12.27 -29.92 18.68
CA ILE A 47 -11.21 -30.50 19.52
C ILE A 47 -11.81 -31.23 20.74
N LEU A 48 -12.76 -30.61 21.44
CA LEU A 48 -13.40 -31.23 22.60
C LEU A 48 -14.21 -32.49 22.20
N ARG A 49 -14.83 -32.49 21.01
CA ARG A 49 -15.55 -33.65 20.50
C ARG A 49 -14.61 -34.79 20.09
N THR A 50 -13.55 -34.49 19.35
CA THR A 50 -12.66 -35.51 18.78
C THR A 50 -11.66 -36.06 19.79
N PHE A 51 -11.08 -35.22 20.66
CA PHE A 51 -10.01 -35.63 21.57
C PHE A 51 -10.47 -35.87 23.00
N LEU A 52 -11.58 -35.26 23.42
CA LEU A 52 -12.13 -35.42 24.78
C LEU A 52 -13.50 -36.10 24.82
N ASN A 53 -13.96 -36.65 23.68
CA ASN A 53 -15.22 -37.38 23.55
C ASN A 53 -16.44 -36.64 24.12
N ARG A 54 -16.45 -35.30 24.05
CA ARG A 54 -17.61 -34.52 24.49
C ARG A 54 -18.68 -34.49 23.40
N THR A 55 -19.91 -34.70 23.81
CA THR A 55 -21.08 -34.55 22.96
C THR A 55 -21.71 -33.19 23.17
N PHE A 56 -21.95 -32.47 22.08
CA PHE A 56 -22.63 -31.18 22.11
C PHE A 56 -23.95 -31.27 21.33
N PRO A 57 -25.02 -30.58 21.79
CA PRO A 57 -26.26 -30.52 21.04
C PRO A 57 -26.05 -29.82 19.69
N ALA A 58 -26.84 -30.19 18.68
CA ALA A 58 -26.72 -29.65 17.33
C ALA A 58 -26.83 -28.12 17.29
N SER A 59 -27.57 -27.52 18.23
CA SER A 59 -27.71 -26.08 18.36
C SER A 59 -26.41 -25.33 18.61
N PHE A 60 -25.42 -25.92 19.30
CA PHE A 60 -24.12 -25.28 19.49
C PHE A 60 -23.35 -25.19 18.18
N TRP A 61 -23.43 -26.23 17.35
CA TRP A 61 -22.83 -26.23 16.02
C TRP A 61 -23.51 -25.21 15.11
N HIS A 62 -24.84 -25.16 15.13
CA HIS A 62 -25.60 -24.15 14.37
C HIS A 62 -25.25 -22.73 14.82
N ALA A 63 -25.19 -22.46 16.12
CA ALA A 63 -24.84 -21.15 16.64
C ALA A 63 -23.41 -20.75 16.24
N ALA A 64 -22.43 -21.67 16.28
CA ALA A 64 -21.06 -21.39 15.84
C ALA A 64 -21.00 -21.02 14.35
N VAL A 65 -21.70 -21.77 13.49
CA VAL A 65 -21.74 -21.51 12.05
C VAL A 65 -22.45 -20.19 11.76
N ILE A 66 -23.62 -19.93 12.36
CA ILE A 66 -24.37 -18.68 12.19
C ILE A 66 -23.51 -17.48 12.62
N GLN A 67 -22.76 -17.61 13.71
CA GLN A 67 -21.89 -16.55 14.19
C GLN A 67 -20.71 -16.28 13.25
N PHE A 68 -20.09 -17.33 12.71
CA PHE A 68 -19.05 -17.20 11.68
C PHE A 68 -19.59 -16.51 10.44
N SER A 69 -20.74 -16.96 9.91
CA SER A 69 -21.39 -16.35 8.75
C SER A 69 -21.78 -14.89 8.99
N GLY A 70 -22.31 -14.57 10.17
CA GLY A 70 -22.68 -13.20 10.54
C GLY A 70 -21.48 -12.26 10.58
N LEU A 71 -20.36 -12.69 11.18
CA LEU A 71 -19.12 -11.90 11.19
C LEU A 71 -18.51 -11.77 9.79
N PHE A 72 -18.60 -12.81 8.97
CA PHE A 72 -18.09 -12.76 7.60
C PHE A 72 -18.87 -11.74 6.75
N ILE A 73 -20.20 -11.78 6.79
CA ILE A 73 -21.09 -10.80 6.13
C ILE A 73 -20.83 -9.38 6.66
N LEU A 74 -20.65 -9.24 7.97
CA LEU A 74 -20.35 -7.96 8.60
C LEU A 74 -19.01 -7.40 8.11
N ARG A 75 -17.97 -8.23 8.03
CA ARG A 75 -16.65 -7.84 7.51
C ARG A 75 -16.73 -7.41 6.05
N ASP A 76 -17.44 -8.17 5.23
CA ASP A 76 -17.65 -7.84 3.80
C ASP A 76 -18.38 -6.50 3.63
N GLY A 77 -19.37 -6.21 4.48
CA GLY A 77 -20.06 -4.93 4.49
C GLY A 77 -19.29 -3.76 5.12
N LEU A 78 -18.10 -3.99 5.69
CA LEU A 78 -17.26 -2.96 6.31
C LEU A 78 -15.97 -2.67 5.52
N ILE A 79 -15.54 -3.57 4.63
CA ILE A 79 -14.23 -3.50 3.97
C ILE A 79 -14.38 -3.79 2.48
N ASP A 80 -14.30 -2.74 1.67
CA ASP A 80 -14.45 -2.82 0.21
C ASP A 80 -13.20 -3.34 -0.51
N HIS A 81 -12.02 -3.35 0.15
CA HIS A 81 -10.76 -3.82 -0.44
C HIS A 81 -10.23 -5.11 0.19
N ILE A 82 -10.07 -6.13 -0.64
CA ILE A 82 -9.37 -7.36 -0.28
C ILE A 82 -7.87 -7.09 -0.42
N HIS A 83 -7.24 -6.51 0.60
CA HIS A 83 -5.81 -6.81 0.78
C HIS A 83 -5.67 -8.34 0.86
N ALA A 84 -4.58 -8.90 0.33
CA ALA A 84 -4.24 -10.31 0.45
C ALA A 84 -4.13 -10.68 1.94
N SER A 85 -5.27 -10.91 2.57
CA SER A 85 -5.38 -11.10 4.00
C SER A 85 -4.73 -12.44 4.35
N PRO A 86 -3.95 -12.50 5.45
CA PRO A 86 -3.23 -13.71 5.80
C PRO A 86 -4.17 -14.70 6.49
N TRP A 87 -5.10 -15.26 5.73
CA TRP A 87 -6.07 -16.27 6.18
C TRP A 87 -5.39 -17.46 6.88
N SER A 88 -4.15 -17.79 6.48
CA SER A 88 -3.31 -18.78 7.13
C SER A 88 -2.92 -18.39 8.56
N LEU A 89 -2.53 -17.13 8.80
CA LEU A 89 -2.24 -16.63 10.15
C LEU A 89 -3.50 -16.59 11.01
N LEU A 90 -4.63 -16.16 10.45
CA LEU A 90 -5.91 -16.14 11.17
C LEU A 90 -6.35 -17.56 11.58
N LEU A 91 -6.22 -18.53 10.69
CA LEU A 91 -6.49 -19.94 10.98
C LEU A 91 -5.51 -20.48 12.04
N ALA A 92 -4.22 -20.18 11.91
CA ALA A 92 -3.21 -20.57 12.90
C ALA A 92 -3.52 -19.98 14.29
N LEU A 93 -3.96 -18.73 14.35
CA LEU A 93 -4.36 -18.06 15.58
C LEU A 93 -5.58 -18.76 16.21
N ALA A 94 -6.60 -19.09 15.42
CA ALA A 94 -7.80 -19.78 15.89
C ALA A 94 -7.48 -21.20 16.43
N LEU A 95 -6.60 -21.92 15.74
CA LEU A 95 -6.12 -23.23 16.17
C LEU A 95 -5.30 -23.14 17.47
N CYS A 96 -4.44 -22.12 17.62
CA CYS A 96 -3.67 -21.90 18.84
C CYS A 96 -4.58 -21.56 20.02
N ASN A 97 -5.54 -20.64 19.83
CA ASN A 97 -6.51 -20.26 20.86
C ASN A 97 -7.35 -21.47 21.31
N SER A 98 -7.94 -22.19 20.36
CA SER A 98 -8.81 -23.33 20.64
C SER A 98 -8.07 -24.49 21.31
N THR A 99 -6.84 -24.78 20.87
CA THR A 99 -5.97 -25.78 21.49
C THR A 99 -5.60 -25.37 22.91
N PHE A 100 -5.20 -24.11 23.12
CA PHE A 100 -4.86 -23.59 24.44
C PHE A 100 -6.01 -23.76 25.45
N PHE A 101 -7.21 -23.28 25.11
CA PHE A 101 -8.35 -23.38 26.02
C PHE A 101 -8.79 -24.82 26.26
N SER A 102 -8.73 -25.67 25.24
CA SER A 102 -9.06 -27.10 25.37
C SER A 102 -8.06 -27.84 26.27
N LEU A 103 -6.76 -27.52 26.19
CA LEU A 103 -5.72 -28.07 27.06
C LEU A 103 -5.88 -27.59 28.50
N ILE A 104 -6.23 -26.31 28.72
CA ILE A 104 -6.55 -25.78 30.05
C ILE A 104 -7.76 -26.49 30.66
N ASP A 105 -8.83 -26.71 29.89
CA ASP A 105 -10.01 -27.47 30.31
C ASP A 105 -9.63 -28.91 30.71
N MET A 106 -8.80 -29.57 29.90
CA MET A 106 -8.27 -30.90 30.23
C MET A 106 -7.42 -30.89 31.52
N LEU A 107 -6.53 -29.92 31.69
CA LEU A 107 -5.71 -29.77 32.92
C LEU A 107 -6.59 -29.57 34.14
N ASN A 108 -7.64 -28.75 34.04
CA ASN A 108 -8.58 -28.49 35.13
C ASN A 108 -9.31 -29.76 35.58
N ARG A 109 -9.66 -30.64 34.64
CA ARG A 109 -10.30 -31.93 34.95
C ARG A 109 -9.32 -32.95 35.56
N LEU A 110 -8.06 -32.92 35.13
CA LEU A 110 -7.02 -33.80 35.67
C LEU A 110 -6.57 -33.39 37.08
N HIS A 111 -6.64 -32.10 37.42
CA HIS A 111 -6.11 -31.55 38.66
C HIS A 111 -7.22 -30.84 39.43
N GLN A 112 -7.97 -31.61 40.23
CA GLN A 112 -9.04 -31.11 41.10
C GLN A 112 -8.59 -29.88 41.93
N SER A 113 -9.14 -28.71 41.58
CA SER A 113 -9.20 -27.36 42.18
C SER A 113 -8.02 -26.73 42.95
N ARG A 114 -7.17 -27.47 43.67
CA ARG A 114 -6.22 -26.87 44.63
C ARG A 114 -4.93 -26.29 44.02
N SER A 115 -4.62 -26.59 42.75
CA SER A 115 -3.33 -26.25 42.14
C SER A 115 -3.42 -25.28 40.94
N ILE A 116 -4.58 -24.71 40.62
CA ILE A 116 -4.72 -23.99 39.34
C ILE A 116 -3.81 -22.75 39.24
N TYR A 117 -3.67 -21.99 40.33
CA TYR A 117 -2.80 -20.81 40.35
C TYR A 117 -1.34 -21.19 40.09
N LEU A 118 -0.89 -22.29 40.67
CA LEU A 118 0.46 -22.81 40.46
C LEU A 118 0.66 -23.29 39.02
N ILE A 119 -0.33 -24.00 38.46
CA ILE A 119 -0.29 -24.47 37.06
C ILE A 119 -0.23 -23.27 36.11
N ASN A 120 -1.08 -22.27 36.31
CA ASN A 120 -1.07 -21.06 35.49
C ASN A 120 0.25 -20.29 35.60
N ALA A 121 0.80 -20.16 36.81
CA ALA A 121 2.10 -19.52 37.02
C ALA A 121 3.21 -20.26 36.27
N ILE A 122 3.23 -21.60 36.31
CA ILE A 122 4.19 -22.42 35.55
C ILE A 122 3.97 -22.22 34.05
N ILE A 123 2.72 -22.21 33.58
CA ILE A 123 2.41 -22.04 32.16
C ILE A 123 2.94 -20.71 31.65
N PHE A 124 2.62 -19.61 32.34
CA PHE A 124 3.05 -18.26 31.95
C PHE A 124 4.57 -18.07 32.08
N ALA A 125 5.18 -18.55 33.16
CA ALA A 125 6.64 -18.45 33.34
C ALA A 125 7.38 -19.20 32.23
N SER A 126 6.96 -20.43 31.91
CA SER A 126 7.58 -21.22 30.85
C SER A 126 7.36 -20.60 29.47
N SER A 127 6.16 -20.05 29.22
CA SER A 127 5.85 -19.37 27.95
C SER A 127 6.69 -18.10 27.79
N CYS A 128 6.88 -17.34 28.86
CA CYS A 128 7.74 -16.16 28.87
C CYS A 128 9.19 -16.52 28.49
N ILE A 129 9.73 -17.60 29.05
CA ILE A 129 11.08 -18.11 28.69
C ILE A 129 11.13 -18.49 27.20
N ILE A 130 10.11 -19.16 26.67
CA ILE A 130 10.05 -19.52 25.24
C ILE A 130 10.00 -18.27 24.36
N VAL A 131 9.18 -17.29 24.69
CA VAL A 131 9.08 -16.03 23.93
C VAL A 131 10.41 -15.28 23.98
N LEU A 132 11.04 -15.15 25.16
CA LEU A 132 12.35 -14.51 25.29
C LEU A 132 13.43 -15.23 24.47
N ALA A 133 13.42 -16.57 24.45
CA ALA A 133 14.34 -17.34 23.61
C ALA A 133 14.10 -17.08 22.12
N LEU A 134 12.85 -17.13 21.66
CA LEU A 134 12.48 -16.84 20.27
C LEU A 134 12.86 -15.40 19.87
N SER A 135 12.70 -14.43 20.77
CA SER A 135 13.13 -13.05 20.54
C SER A 135 14.65 -12.92 20.45
N ALA A 136 15.39 -13.63 21.31
CA ALA A 136 16.85 -13.64 21.28
C ALA A 136 17.42 -14.26 19.98
N PHE A 137 16.71 -15.23 19.39
CA PHE A 137 17.08 -15.83 18.10
C PHE A 137 16.63 -15.03 16.87
N GLN A 138 16.19 -13.78 17.03
CA GLN A 138 15.76 -12.88 15.94
C GLN A 138 14.64 -13.46 15.05
N ILE A 139 13.90 -14.45 15.54
CA ILE A 139 12.66 -14.91 14.89
C ILE A 139 11.58 -13.81 15.03
N PHE A 140 11.70 -12.98 16.07
CA PHE A 140 10.97 -11.72 16.21
C PHE A 140 11.77 -10.58 15.56
N PRO A 141 11.15 -9.70 14.76
CA PRO A 141 11.76 -8.44 14.37
C PRO A 141 12.02 -7.63 15.64
N THR A 142 13.28 -7.48 16.04
CA THR A 142 13.67 -6.77 17.26
C THR A 142 13.58 -5.25 17.13
N HIS A 143 13.18 -4.73 15.96
CA HIS A 143 13.29 -3.30 15.65
C HIS A 143 12.23 -2.40 16.33
N GLU A 144 11.18 -2.94 16.95
CA GLU A 144 10.11 -2.12 17.55
C GLU A 144 9.76 -2.43 19.01
N CYS A 145 10.38 -3.43 19.65
CA CYS A 145 9.99 -3.89 21.00
C CYS A 145 10.18 -2.86 22.13
N LEU A 146 10.80 -1.71 21.85
CA LEU A 146 10.97 -0.59 22.77
C LEU A 146 10.36 0.71 22.21
N GLY A 147 9.33 0.61 21.37
CA GLY A 147 8.38 1.71 21.19
C GLY A 147 7.96 2.22 22.57
N GLY A 148 8.15 3.51 22.81
CA GLY A 148 8.24 4.08 24.16
C GLY A 148 7.17 3.58 25.13
N LEU A 149 7.51 3.48 26.42
CA LEU A 149 6.61 3.18 27.53
C LEU A 149 5.52 4.25 27.65
N THR A 150 4.59 4.29 26.72
CA THR A 150 3.44 5.16 26.75
C THR A 150 2.40 4.56 27.68
N PRO A 151 1.61 5.40 28.39
CA PRO A 151 0.50 4.91 29.20
C PRO A 151 -0.47 4.01 28.43
N ALA A 152 -0.67 4.26 27.14
CA ALA A 152 -1.54 3.46 26.26
C ALA A 152 -1.00 2.03 26.05
N ASN A 153 0.31 1.87 25.79
CA ASN A 153 0.93 0.56 25.62
C ASN A 153 0.88 -0.24 26.92
N VAL A 154 1.20 0.40 28.05
CA VAL A 154 1.10 -0.25 29.38
C VAL A 154 -0.34 -0.67 29.69
N PHE A 155 -1.32 0.18 29.36
CA PHE A 155 -2.72 -0.13 29.54
C PHE A 155 -3.18 -1.32 28.66
N SER A 156 -2.80 -1.35 27.39
CA SER A 156 -3.13 -2.45 26.48
C SER A 156 -2.61 -3.79 26.99
N VAL A 157 -1.35 -3.85 27.43
CA VAL A 157 -0.76 -5.05 28.03
C VAL A 157 -1.50 -5.48 29.30
N ALA A 158 -1.88 -4.53 30.17
CA ALA A 158 -2.64 -4.84 31.38
C ALA A 158 -4.04 -5.39 31.07
N VAL A 159 -4.72 -4.84 30.06
CA VAL A 159 -6.03 -5.31 29.61
C VAL A 159 -5.93 -6.71 28.99
N GLU A 160 -4.90 -6.97 28.19
CA GLU A 160 -4.64 -8.29 27.60
C GLU A 160 -4.37 -9.36 28.67
N ALA A 161 -3.54 -9.05 29.67
CA ALA A 161 -3.31 -9.92 30.82
C ALA A 161 -4.60 -10.18 31.61
N GLY A 162 -5.42 -9.15 31.84
CA GLY A 162 -6.72 -9.27 32.49
C GLY A 162 -7.68 -10.19 31.72
N LYS A 163 -7.75 -10.06 30.39
CA LYS A 163 -8.53 -10.94 29.52
C LYS A 163 -8.08 -12.39 29.64
N ASP A 164 -6.78 -12.66 29.56
CA ASP A 164 -6.27 -14.03 29.59
C ASP A 164 -6.49 -14.71 30.95
N ILE A 165 -6.27 -13.98 32.06
CA ILE A 165 -6.53 -14.49 33.41
C ILE A 165 -8.02 -14.80 33.59
N THR A 166 -8.90 -13.89 33.18
CA THR A 166 -10.35 -14.11 33.30
C THR A 166 -10.86 -15.22 32.38
N ALA A 167 -10.32 -15.37 31.18
CA ALA A 167 -10.62 -16.46 30.28
C ALA A 167 -10.27 -17.82 30.91
N ILE A 168 -9.05 -17.99 31.42
CA ILE A 168 -8.64 -19.22 32.12
C ILE A 168 -9.55 -19.49 33.32
N TYR A 169 -9.95 -18.45 34.04
CA TYR A 169 -10.85 -18.58 35.18
C TYR A 169 -12.26 -19.04 34.76
N ILE A 170 -12.80 -18.57 33.62
CA ILE A 170 -14.04 -19.11 33.05
C ILE A 170 -13.87 -20.58 32.73
N VAL A 171 -12.79 -20.95 32.01
CA VAL A 171 -12.53 -22.35 31.65
C VAL A 171 -12.44 -23.23 32.89
N HIS A 172 -11.90 -22.72 33.98
CA HIS A 172 -11.82 -23.45 35.24
C HIS A 172 -13.17 -23.65 35.93
N ARG A 173 -14.02 -22.60 35.94
CA ARG A 173 -15.32 -22.64 36.62
C ARG A 173 -16.41 -23.31 35.81
N TYR A 174 -16.25 -23.30 34.50
CA TYR A 174 -17.18 -23.81 33.50
C TYR A 174 -16.40 -24.74 32.57
N ASP A 175 -16.18 -24.32 31.33
CA ASP A 175 -15.41 -25.05 30.32
C ASP A 175 -14.90 -24.10 29.23
N ALA A 176 -14.17 -24.65 28.27
CA ALA A 176 -13.65 -23.89 27.12
C ALA A 176 -14.77 -23.35 26.21
N VAL A 177 -15.92 -24.02 26.13
CA VAL A 177 -17.03 -23.58 25.28
C VAL A 177 -17.66 -22.31 25.83
N MET A 178 -17.84 -22.23 27.15
CA MET A 178 -18.38 -21.05 27.83
C MET A 178 -17.48 -19.83 27.73
N GLN A 179 -16.15 -20.04 27.74
CA GLN A 179 -15.20 -18.97 27.47
C GLN A 179 -15.37 -18.44 26.04
N GLY A 180 -15.51 -19.34 25.06
CA GLY A 180 -15.74 -18.98 23.67
C GLY A 180 -17.03 -18.19 23.45
N ILE A 181 -18.13 -18.65 24.06
CA ILE A 181 -19.43 -17.95 24.02
C ILE A 181 -19.33 -16.56 24.64
N SER A 182 -18.70 -16.44 25.80
CA SER A 182 -18.57 -15.16 26.52
C SER A 182 -17.75 -14.14 25.73
N THR A 183 -16.63 -14.57 25.15
CA THR A 183 -15.76 -13.73 24.31
C THR A 183 -16.48 -13.27 23.06
N SER A 184 -17.27 -14.17 22.46
CA SER A 184 -18.01 -13.86 21.25
C SER A 184 -19.20 -12.93 21.50
N LEU A 185 -19.90 -13.07 22.63
CA LEU A 185 -20.96 -12.14 23.04
C LEU A 185 -20.40 -10.73 23.26
N ALA A 186 -19.29 -10.61 23.98
CA ALA A 186 -18.63 -9.31 24.22
C ALA A 186 -18.22 -8.63 22.91
N SER A 187 -17.63 -9.39 21.99
CA SER A 187 -17.18 -8.86 20.70
C SER A 187 -18.36 -8.52 19.79
N THR A 188 -19.41 -9.33 19.79
CA THR A 188 -20.67 -9.06 19.06
C THR A 188 -21.28 -7.74 19.49
N LEU A 189 -21.39 -7.49 20.79
CA LEU A 189 -21.97 -6.25 21.31
C LEU A 189 -21.13 -5.03 20.92
N LEU A 190 -19.80 -5.13 21.07
CA LEU A 190 -18.90 -4.05 20.71
C LEU A 190 -18.98 -3.72 19.22
N ILE A 191 -18.88 -4.73 18.36
CA ILE A 191 -18.92 -4.53 16.90
C ILE A 191 -20.30 -4.01 16.48
N THR A 192 -21.39 -4.49 17.08
CA THR A 192 -22.74 -3.96 16.81
C THR A 192 -22.84 -2.49 17.19
N CYS A 193 -22.31 -2.09 18.36
CA CYS A 193 -22.26 -0.68 18.77
C CYS A 193 -21.43 0.17 17.80
N PHE A 194 -20.33 -0.36 17.28
CA PHE A 194 -19.52 0.32 16.26
C PHE A 194 -20.25 0.44 14.92
N ALA A 195 -20.83 -0.66 14.41
CA ALA A 195 -21.58 -0.68 13.17
C ALA A 195 -22.75 0.32 13.22
N LEU A 196 -23.53 0.33 14.31
CA LEU A 196 -24.65 1.26 14.49
C LEU A 196 -24.22 2.73 14.55
N ARG A 197 -23.00 3.03 15.02
CA ARG A 197 -22.50 4.39 15.16
C ARG A 197 -21.91 4.95 13.87
N PHE A 198 -21.28 4.10 13.06
CA PHE A 198 -20.43 4.56 11.95
C PHE A 198 -20.91 4.13 10.56
N TYR A 199 -21.78 3.12 10.44
CA TYR A 199 -22.10 2.53 9.14
C TYR A 199 -23.61 2.42 8.90
N GLN A 200 -24.05 2.93 7.75
CA GLN A 200 -25.43 2.77 7.24
C GLN A 200 -25.55 1.65 6.20
N ALA A 201 -24.56 0.76 6.10
CA ALA A 201 -24.59 -0.35 5.14
C ALA A 201 -25.57 -1.45 5.58
N SER A 202 -26.50 -1.83 4.71
CA SER A 202 -27.54 -2.82 5.02
C SER A 202 -26.96 -4.22 5.34
N PHE A 203 -25.83 -4.58 4.74
CA PHE A 203 -25.16 -5.87 4.98
C PHE A 203 -24.53 -5.97 6.38
N ALA A 204 -23.97 -4.88 6.91
CA ALA A 204 -23.42 -4.85 8.25
C ALA A 204 -24.50 -5.11 9.31
N LEU A 205 -25.69 -4.53 9.13
CA LEU A 205 -26.84 -4.78 10.02
C LEU A 205 -27.31 -6.24 9.98
N LEU A 206 -27.32 -6.86 8.79
CA LEU A 206 -27.65 -8.28 8.63
C LEU A 206 -26.63 -9.17 9.36
N GLY A 207 -25.33 -8.88 9.21
CA GLY A 207 -24.27 -9.58 9.93
C GLY A 207 -24.44 -9.50 11.45
N CYS A 208 -24.69 -8.31 11.98
CA CYS A 208 -24.98 -8.09 13.40
C CYS A 208 -26.21 -8.89 13.88
N LEU A 209 -27.30 -8.90 13.10
CA LEU A 209 -28.51 -9.65 13.44
C LEU A 209 -28.24 -11.15 13.56
N LEU A 210 -27.50 -11.73 12.61
CA LEU A 210 -27.12 -13.15 12.66
C LEU A 210 -26.28 -13.47 13.89
N MET A 211 -25.33 -12.60 14.25
CA MET A 211 -24.52 -12.77 15.45
C MET A 211 -25.35 -12.70 16.74
N ILE A 212 -26.35 -11.81 16.81
CA ILE A 212 -27.28 -11.72 17.95
C ILE A 212 -28.10 -13.01 18.06
N ILE A 213 -28.61 -13.53 16.94
CA ILE A 213 -29.36 -14.79 16.92
C ILE A 213 -28.49 -15.94 17.44
N ALA A 214 -27.25 -16.05 16.97
CA ALA A 214 -26.31 -17.05 17.48
C ALA A 214 -26.09 -16.94 19.01
N CYS A 215 -25.93 -15.72 19.52
CA CYS A 215 -25.80 -15.46 20.95
C CYS A 215 -27.04 -15.88 21.75
N VAL A 216 -28.25 -15.59 21.23
CA VAL A 216 -29.51 -16.00 21.87
C VAL A 216 -29.63 -17.53 21.92
N ILE A 217 -29.24 -18.23 20.84
CA ILE A 217 -29.25 -19.71 20.82
C ILE A 217 -28.31 -20.26 21.90
N TYR A 218 -27.10 -19.71 22.02
CA TYR A 218 -26.15 -20.10 23.07
C TYR A 218 -26.72 -19.86 24.48
N LEU A 219 -27.24 -18.67 24.74
CA LEU A 219 -27.80 -18.31 26.05
C LEU A 219 -29.02 -19.15 26.41
N HIS A 220 -29.90 -19.40 25.44
CA HIS A 220 -31.11 -20.21 25.64
C HIS A 220 -30.76 -21.64 26.04
N HIS A 221 -29.81 -22.26 25.34
CA HIS A 221 -29.37 -23.60 25.70
C HIS A 221 -28.61 -23.66 27.01
N LEU A 222 -27.81 -22.64 27.32
CA LEU A 222 -27.16 -22.54 28.61
C LEU A 222 -28.18 -22.47 29.75
N TRP A 223 -29.27 -21.74 29.55
CA TRP A 223 -30.34 -21.61 30.53
C TRP A 223 -31.11 -22.92 30.71
N GLN A 224 -31.33 -23.67 29.63
CA GLN A 224 -32.07 -24.94 29.66
C GLN A 224 -31.20 -26.15 30.03
N ALA A 225 -29.89 -26.00 30.16
CA ALA A 225 -29.01 -27.12 30.47
C ALA A 225 -29.43 -27.78 31.80
N PRO A 226 -29.82 -29.06 31.81
CA PRO A 226 -30.24 -29.74 33.03
C PRO A 226 -29.12 -29.73 34.06
N GLU A 227 -29.48 -29.60 35.35
CA GLU A 227 -28.55 -29.39 36.47
C GLU A 227 -27.36 -30.38 36.50
N GLY A 228 -27.48 -31.56 35.89
CA GLY A 228 -26.40 -32.54 35.74
C GLY A 228 -25.18 -32.09 34.91
N TRP A 229 -25.27 -31.01 34.12
CA TRP A 229 -24.11 -30.42 33.41
C TRP A 229 -23.33 -29.43 34.28
N CYS A 230 -23.93 -28.93 35.35
CA CYS A 230 -23.30 -28.05 36.33
C CYS A 230 -23.14 -28.81 37.63
N GLU A 231 -21.96 -29.34 37.92
CA GLU A 231 -21.65 -30.08 39.15
C GLU A 231 -21.91 -29.29 40.47
N THR A 232 -22.36 -28.03 40.39
CA THR A 232 -22.69 -27.18 41.55
C THR A 232 -23.72 -26.10 41.15
N PRO A 233 -24.64 -25.71 42.05
CA PRO A 233 -25.65 -24.69 41.77
C PRO A 233 -25.04 -23.32 41.43
N ILE A 234 -25.70 -22.57 40.54
CA ILE A 234 -25.30 -21.23 40.07
C ILE A 234 -25.37 -20.23 41.23
N ARG A 235 -24.26 -20.06 41.96
CA ARG A 235 -24.13 -19.11 43.07
C ARG A 235 -23.84 -17.70 42.53
N LYS A 236 -24.32 -16.63 43.20
CA LYS A 236 -24.11 -15.20 42.80
C LYS A 236 -22.68 -14.85 42.38
N THR A 237 -21.68 -15.49 42.98
CA THR A 237 -20.26 -15.32 42.64
C THR A 237 -19.94 -15.66 41.19
N ARG A 238 -20.60 -16.67 40.61
CA ARG A 238 -20.40 -17.12 39.22
C ARG A 238 -20.85 -16.11 38.18
N LEU A 239 -22.00 -15.49 38.39
CA LEU A 239 -22.49 -14.38 37.55
C LEU A 239 -21.53 -13.18 37.59
N ALA A 240 -20.97 -12.87 38.75
CA ALA A 240 -19.98 -11.80 38.88
C ALA A 240 -18.69 -12.10 38.08
N ILE A 241 -18.26 -13.36 38.03
CA ILE A 241 -17.08 -13.80 37.27
C ILE A 241 -17.32 -13.68 35.76
N VAL A 242 -18.46 -14.15 35.27
CA VAL A 242 -18.83 -14.02 33.85
C VAL A 242 -18.96 -12.54 33.47
N GLY A 243 -19.57 -11.72 34.34
CA GLY A 243 -19.64 -10.27 34.16
C GLY A 243 -18.26 -9.61 34.11
N LEU A 244 -17.33 -10.01 34.98
CA LEU A 244 -15.97 -9.47 34.98
C LEU A 244 -15.22 -9.82 33.68
N ALA A 245 -15.29 -11.08 33.25
CA ALA A 245 -14.66 -11.52 32.00
C ALA A 245 -15.27 -10.84 30.77
N PHE A 246 -16.58 -10.59 30.79
CA PHE A 246 -17.26 -9.80 29.78
C PHE A 246 -16.70 -8.37 29.72
N VAL A 247 -16.52 -7.71 30.88
CA VAL A 247 -15.95 -6.36 30.95
C VAL A 247 -14.51 -6.31 30.43
N PHE A 248 -13.64 -7.27 30.79
CA PHE A 248 -12.27 -7.31 30.26
C PHE A 248 -12.22 -7.61 28.77
N SER A 249 -13.07 -8.50 28.28
CA SER A 249 -13.19 -8.77 26.84
C SER A 249 -13.67 -7.52 26.09
N LEU A 250 -14.65 -6.80 26.64
CA LEU A 250 -15.14 -5.55 26.08
C LEU A 250 -14.05 -4.47 26.06
N ALA A 251 -13.31 -4.31 27.16
CA ALA A 251 -12.21 -3.35 27.25
C ALA A 251 -11.08 -3.68 26.26
N TYR A 252 -10.73 -4.95 26.11
CA TYR A 252 -9.74 -5.42 25.14
C TYR A 252 -10.18 -5.13 23.70
N SER A 253 -11.39 -5.55 23.34
CA SER A 253 -11.94 -5.29 22.02
C SER A 253 -12.04 -3.78 21.74
N TYR A 254 -12.39 -2.96 22.76
CA TYR A 254 -12.34 -1.52 22.65
C TYR A 254 -10.93 -0.99 22.42
N THR A 255 -9.90 -1.47 23.13
CA THR A 255 -8.52 -1.01 22.91
C THR A 255 -8.01 -1.33 21.52
N ILE A 256 -8.32 -2.51 20.96
CA ILE A 256 -7.96 -2.87 19.58
C ILE A 256 -8.70 -1.95 18.61
N SER A 257 -10.01 -1.80 18.77
CA SER A 257 -10.82 -0.93 17.92
C SER A 257 -10.44 0.54 18.06
N ALA A 258 -10.04 1.02 19.23
CA ALA A 258 -9.63 2.40 19.48
C ALA A 258 -8.24 2.69 18.91
N TYR A 259 -7.30 1.74 18.98
CA TYR A 259 -6.01 1.86 18.30
C TYR A 259 -6.22 1.92 16.79
N TRP A 260 -7.14 1.10 16.27
CA TRP A 260 -7.56 1.17 14.88
C TRP A 260 -8.22 2.51 14.55
N ILE A 261 -9.16 3.04 15.34
CA ILE A 261 -9.79 4.37 15.13
C ILE A 261 -8.82 5.54 15.34
N ALA A 262 -7.73 5.37 16.06
CA ALA A 262 -6.70 6.39 16.16
C ALA A 262 -5.77 6.38 14.93
N GLY A 263 -5.55 5.21 14.31
CA GLY A 263 -4.79 5.05 13.06
C GLY A 263 -5.63 5.30 11.80
N PHE A 264 -6.91 4.91 11.83
CA PHE A 264 -7.97 5.33 10.93
C PHE A 264 -8.47 6.66 11.45
N SER A 265 -7.86 7.77 11.01
CA SER A 265 -8.55 9.06 11.06
C SER A 265 -9.98 8.78 10.56
N PRO A 266 -11.01 8.87 11.41
CA PRO A 266 -12.35 8.54 10.98
C PRO A 266 -12.62 9.43 9.79
N VAL A 267 -13.22 8.85 8.72
CA VAL A 267 -13.83 9.61 7.62
C VAL A 267 -14.26 10.93 8.21
N ALA A 268 -13.48 11.97 7.88
CA ALA A 268 -13.73 13.30 8.37
C ALA A 268 -15.21 13.51 8.15
N SER A 269 -15.95 13.88 9.18
CA SER A 269 -17.21 14.55 8.88
C SER A 269 -16.82 15.63 7.87
N TRP A 270 -17.41 15.53 6.68
CA TRP A 270 -17.16 16.38 5.52
C TRP A 270 -17.70 17.80 5.79
N ASN A 271 -17.30 18.37 6.92
CA ASN A 271 -17.60 19.70 7.39
C ASN A 271 -16.26 20.34 7.76
N GLY A 272 -15.60 20.86 6.74
CA GLY A 272 -14.66 21.97 6.88
C GLY A 272 -13.33 21.64 7.54
N TYR A 273 -12.55 20.73 6.97
CA TYR A 273 -11.10 20.89 7.07
C TYR A 273 -10.71 22.05 6.14
N ARG A 274 -10.34 23.18 6.75
CA ARG A 274 -9.62 24.23 6.06
C ARG A 274 -8.31 23.61 5.55
N LEU A 275 -8.15 23.63 4.23
CA LEU A 275 -6.87 23.50 3.55
C LEU A 275 -5.92 24.54 4.18
N GLY A 276 -4.99 24.11 5.04
CA GLY A 276 -4.09 25.04 5.74
C GLY A 276 -3.19 24.40 6.79
N ASP A 277 -3.65 23.39 7.53
CA ASP A 277 -2.84 22.83 8.63
C ASP A 277 -2.00 21.62 8.15
N ILE A 278 -1.02 21.90 7.27
CA ILE A 278 0.13 21.02 7.02
C ILE A 278 1.30 21.55 7.89
N GLU A 279 1.18 21.42 9.21
CA GLU A 279 2.26 21.79 10.16
C GLU A 279 2.52 20.72 11.23
N ASN A 280 2.15 19.47 10.98
CA ASN A 280 2.70 18.34 11.72
C ASN A 280 3.64 17.54 10.80
N THR A 281 4.76 18.16 10.44
CA THR A 281 5.95 17.47 9.94
C THR A 281 6.53 16.61 11.07
N GLN A 282 5.93 15.44 11.27
CA GLN A 282 6.70 14.31 11.75
C GLN A 282 7.88 14.18 10.76
N LEU A 283 9.11 14.22 11.28
CA LEU A 283 10.33 14.25 10.48
C LEU A 283 10.45 12.93 9.70
N CYS A 284 9.81 12.84 8.55
CA CYS A 284 9.84 11.71 7.63
C CYS A 284 11.25 11.66 7.04
N THR A 285 12.00 10.60 7.30
CA THR A 285 13.35 10.46 6.76
C THR A 285 13.28 9.66 5.47
N PRO A 286 13.79 10.17 4.32
CA PRO A 286 13.88 9.41 3.08
C PRO A 286 14.53 8.05 3.29
N LYS A 287 13.90 7.01 2.75
CA LYS A 287 14.49 5.68 2.69
C LYS A 287 15.68 5.76 1.74
N GLN A 288 16.89 5.70 2.29
CA GLN A 288 18.11 5.79 1.49
C GLN A 288 18.16 4.61 0.50
N SER A 289 18.37 4.91 -0.77
CA SER A 289 18.55 3.90 -1.82
C SER A 289 19.94 3.24 -1.66
N PRO A 290 20.03 1.90 -1.66
CA PRO A 290 21.30 1.15 -1.66
C PRO A 290 22.29 1.52 -2.79
N SER A 291 21.80 2.21 -3.82
CA SER A 291 22.60 2.85 -4.87
C SER A 291 23.70 3.82 -4.39
N HIS A 292 23.70 4.24 -3.11
CA HIS A 292 24.80 4.98 -2.46
C HIS A 292 26.18 4.29 -2.49
N SER A 293 26.23 2.99 -2.75
CA SER A 293 27.49 2.23 -2.73
C SER A 293 28.42 2.49 -3.92
N PHE A 294 27.94 3.16 -4.98
CA PHE A 294 28.74 3.55 -6.15
C PHE A 294 28.89 5.06 -6.35
N SER A 295 28.15 5.89 -5.61
CA SER A 295 28.20 7.35 -5.75
C SER A 295 29.31 7.94 -4.89
N GLN A 296 30.46 8.25 -5.50
CA GLN A 296 31.18 9.44 -5.06
C GLN A 296 30.50 10.63 -5.74
N PRO A 297 29.98 11.61 -4.97
CA PRO A 297 29.53 12.87 -5.55
C PRO A 297 30.73 13.47 -6.30
N GLN A 298 30.69 13.42 -7.64
CA GLN A 298 31.66 14.15 -8.45
C GLN A 298 31.26 15.63 -8.38
N GLY A 299 31.77 16.32 -7.35
CA GLY A 299 31.58 17.75 -7.15
C GLY A 299 30.39 18.16 -6.26
N ASN A 300 30.28 19.47 -6.02
CA ASN A 300 29.26 20.10 -5.16
C ASN A 300 27.90 20.27 -5.88
N TYR A 301 27.38 19.24 -6.56
CA TYR A 301 26.04 19.31 -7.16
C TYR A 301 24.99 18.83 -6.14
N SER A 302 24.02 19.67 -5.81
CA SER A 302 23.02 19.38 -4.75
C SER A 302 21.57 19.69 -5.14
N HIS A 303 21.30 19.98 -6.42
CA HIS A 303 19.97 20.45 -6.84
C HIS A 303 18.89 19.37 -6.72
N PHE A 304 19.23 18.07 -6.76
CA PHE A 304 18.29 16.97 -6.72
C PHE A 304 18.51 16.00 -5.54
N ASP A 305 19.19 16.46 -4.48
CA ASP A 305 19.60 15.62 -3.34
C ASP A 305 18.44 14.94 -2.61
N ASN A 306 17.28 15.59 -2.55
CA ASN A 306 16.08 15.06 -1.90
C ASN A 306 14.93 14.80 -2.88
N ILE A 307 15.26 14.59 -4.15
CA ILE A 307 14.32 14.19 -5.20
C ILE A 307 14.52 12.70 -5.50
N LEU A 308 13.41 11.96 -5.63
CA LEU A 308 13.44 10.58 -6.11
C LEU A 308 13.26 10.56 -7.63
N LEU A 309 14.29 10.10 -8.35
CA LEU A 309 14.16 9.78 -9.78
C LEU A 309 13.60 8.37 -9.92
N ILE A 310 12.37 8.26 -10.42
CA ILE A 310 11.69 6.99 -10.69
C ILE A 310 11.86 6.67 -12.17
N VAL A 311 12.62 5.61 -12.47
CA VAL A 311 12.95 5.17 -13.82
C VAL A 311 12.17 3.90 -14.16
N PHE A 312 11.17 4.02 -15.02
CA PHE A 312 10.36 2.88 -15.46
C PHE A 312 10.99 2.16 -16.66
N PHE A 313 11.00 0.84 -16.63
CA PHE A 313 11.41 0.04 -17.79
C PHE A 313 10.39 -1.07 -18.09
N SER A 314 9.93 -1.11 -19.34
CA SER A 314 8.91 -2.07 -19.81
C SER A 314 9.48 -3.27 -20.54
N HIS A 315 10.78 -3.34 -20.88
CA HIS A 315 11.34 -4.40 -21.73
C HIS A 315 12.73 -4.89 -21.30
N ALA A 316 13.01 -6.18 -21.57
CA ALA A 316 14.31 -6.80 -21.31
C ALA A 316 15.47 -6.13 -22.07
N ARG A 317 15.18 -5.43 -23.19
CA ARG A 317 16.15 -4.62 -23.98
C ARG A 317 16.91 -3.57 -23.17
N TYR A 318 16.41 -3.22 -21.99
CA TYR A 318 17.00 -2.22 -21.11
C TYR A 318 18.04 -2.80 -20.14
N ASN A 319 18.08 -4.13 -19.94
CA ASN A 319 18.96 -4.80 -18.97
C ASN A 319 20.46 -4.53 -19.23
N ALA A 320 20.90 -4.65 -20.49
CA ALA A 320 22.31 -4.43 -20.86
C ALA A 320 22.79 -2.96 -20.73
N ASN A 321 21.90 -2.04 -20.35
CA ASN A 321 22.13 -0.60 -20.44
C ASN A 321 21.79 0.18 -19.16
N LEU A 322 21.17 -0.45 -18.16
CA LEU A 322 20.82 0.20 -16.89
C LEU A 322 22.06 0.77 -16.19
N ASP A 323 23.18 0.05 -16.27
CA ASP A 323 24.47 0.47 -15.74
C ASP A 323 24.92 1.82 -16.31
N TYR A 324 24.73 2.04 -17.61
CA TYR A 324 25.12 3.28 -18.29
C TYR A 324 24.21 4.45 -17.92
N HIS A 325 22.90 4.22 -17.86
CA HIS A 325 21.95 5.22 -17.37
C HIS A 325 22.31 5.63 -15.94
N LYS A 326 22.56 4.64 -15.07
CA LYS A 326 22.96 4.85 -13.67
C LYS A 326 24.27 5.62 -13.60
N GLU A 327 25.28 5.21 -14.35
CA GLU A 327 26.59 5.85 -14.38
C GLU A 327 26.53 7.32 -14.82
N VAL A 328 25.64 7.69 -15.74
CA VAL A 328 25.43 9.08 -16.12
C VAL A 328 24.70 9.86 -15.04
N TYR A 329 23.58 9.34 -14.53
CA TYR A 329 22.66 10.13 -13.71
C TYR A 329 22.88 10.07 -12.21
N SER A 330 23.59 9.06 -11.68
CA SER A 330 23.84 8.93 -10.23
C SER A 330 24.69 10.05 -9.65
N SER A 331 25.41 10.80 -10.49
CA SER A 331 26.17 11.98 -10.06
C SER A 331 25.28 13.20 -9.79
N TYR A 332 24.04 13.19 -10.30
CA TYR A 332 23.09 14.29 -10.17
C TYR A 332 21.88 13.93 -9.30
N PHE A 333 21.44 12.67 -9.37
CA PHE A 333 20.34 12.13 -8.59
C PHE A 333 20.90 11.05 -7.66
N PRO A 334 21.13 11.35 -6.36
CA PRO A 334 21.59 10.34 -5.42
C PRO A 334 20.51 9.29 -5.10
N ASN A 335 19.23 9.61 -5.32
CA ASN A 335 18.10 8.71 -5.12
C ASN A 335 17.49 8.33 -6.47
N ILE A 336 17.86 7.15 -6.98
CA ILE A 336 17.27 6.58 -8.18
C ILE A 336 16.58 5.27 -7.82
N LEU A 337 15.33 5.13 -8.25
CA LEU A 337 14.54 3.92 -8.18
C LEU A 337 14.30 3.40 -9.59
N TYR A 338 14.82 2.21 -9.90
CA TYR A 338 14.49 1.51 -11.15
C TYR A 338 13.31 0.58 -10.90
N ILE A 339 12.25 0.71 -11.69
CA ILE A 339 11.01 -0.03 -11.47
C ILE A 339 10.50 -0.67 -12.78
N GLY A 340 10.14 -1.95 -12.72
CA GLY A 340 9.74 -2.75 -13.87
C GLY A 340 9.33 -4.18 -13.49
N PRO A 341 8.93 -5.02 -14.46
CA PRO A 341 8.34 -6.33 -14.20
C PRO A 341 9.33 -7.37 -13.62
N ALA A 342 8.80 -8.29 -12.80
CA ALA A 342 9.54 -9.33 -12.06
C ALA A 342 10.30 -10.37 -12.90
N SER A 343 9.69 -10.81 -14.00
CA SER A 343 10.20 -11.91 -14.81
C SER A 343 10.20 -11.52 -16.27
N ARG A 344 11.38 -11.55 -16.91
CA ARG A 344 11.47 -11.71 -18.36
C ARG A 344 12.52 -12.78 -18.64
N GLU A 345 12.14 -13.77 -19.42
CA GLU A 345 12.96 -14.89 -19.88
C GLU A 345 14.02 -14.41 -20.89
N ASP A 346 14.95 -13.54 -20.47
CA ASP A 346 16.15 -13.22 -21.24
C ASP A 346 17.33 -13.08 -20.25
N ALA A 347 18.39 -13.86 -20.50
CA ALA A 347 19.52 -14.04 -19.59
C ALA A 347 20.26 -12.73 -19.25
N GLY A 348 20.66 -12.56 -17.99
CA GLY A 348 21.76 -11.64 -17.65
C GLY A 348 21.60 -10.66 -16.48
N PHE A 349 20.82 -10.93 -15.43
CA PHE A 349 20.91 -10.15 -14.18
C PHE A 349 22.11 -10.63 -13.35
N ALA A 350 23.30 -10.06 -13.62
CA ALA A 350 24.51 -10.45 -12.87
C ALA A 350 24.70 -9.68 -11.56
N HIS A 351 24.10 -8.48 -11.38
CA HIS A 351 24.32 -7.66 -10.19
C HIS A 351 23.07 -6.95 -9.66
N SER A 352 23.00 -6.90 -8.33
CA SER A 352 21.97 -6.34 -7.45
C SER A 352 21.73 -4.84 -7.70
N TYR A 353 20.65 -4.51 -8.40
CA TYR A 353 20.05 -3.17 -8.35
C TYR A 353 18.82 -3.20 -7.43
N ASP A 354 18.47 -2.05 -6.87
CA ASP A 354 17.21 -1.79 -6.17
C ASP A 354 16.06 -1.80 -7.16
N VAL A 355 15.81 -2.97 -7.75
CA VAL A 355 14.67 -3.22 -8.60
C VAL A 355 13.52 -3.49 -7.66
N TYR A 356 12.61 -2.53 -7.54
CA TYR A 356 11.33 -2.82 -6.95
C TYR A 356 10.57 -3.70 -7.93
N VAL A 357 10.64 -5.00 -7.67
CA VAL A 357 9.99 -6.02 -8.46
C VAL A 357 8.53 -6.10 -8.02
N ASP A 358 7.66 -5.45 -8.78
CA ASP A 358 6.22 -5.57 -8.59
C ASP A 358 5.74 -6.93 -9.13
N SER A 359 4.89 -7.61 -8.35
CA SER A 359 4.32 -8.93 -8.67
C SER A 359 3.28 -8.90 -9.78
N TYR A 360 2.96 -7.71 -10.32
CA TYR A 360 2.05 -7.57 -11.45
C TYR A 360 2.59 -8.34 -12.66
N GLN A 361 2.03 -9.54 -12.89
CA GLN A 361 2.31 -10.31 -14.09
C GLN A 361 1.71 -9.55 -15.27
N SER A 362 2.58 -9.19 -16.19
CA SER A 362 2.18 -8.69 -17.48
C SER A 362 1.52 -9.86 -18.23
N ASP A 363 0.20 -9.80 -18.45
CA ASP A 363 -0.54 -10.71 -19.35
C ASP A 363 -0.26 -10.37 -20.83
N GLU A 364 0.93 -9.82 -21.14
CA GLU A 364 1.36 -9.45 -22.49
C GLU A 364 1.40 -10.69 -23.40
N ASP A 365 0.47 -10.75 -24.36
CA ASP A 365 0.66 -11.58 -25.55
C ASP A 365 1.51 -10.80 -26.57
N LEU A 366 2.83 -10.94 -26.48
CA LEU A 366 3.77 -10.36 -27.43
C LEU A 366 3.59 -10.88 -28.87
N SER A 367 2.77 -11.92 -29.09
CA SER A 367 2.44 -12.44 -30.41
C SER A 367 1.28 -11.71 -31.09
N ASP A 368 0.51 -10.89 -30.36
CA ASP A 368 -0.56 -10.07 -30.93
C ASP A 368 -0.12 -8.60 -31.09
N PRO A 369 0.29 -8.17 -32.30
CA PRO A 369 0.68 -6.78 -32.55
C PRO A 369 -0.49 -5.79 -32.39
N TRP A 370 -1.73 -6.27 -32.32
CA TRP A 370 -2.92 -5.47 -32.05
C TRP A 370 -3.27 -5.41 -30.56
N ASN A 371 -2.53 -6.11 -29.68
CA ASN A 371 -2.78 -6.17 -28.23
C ASN A 371 -1.58 -5.75 -27.37
N TYR A 372 -0.65 -4.96 -27.95
CA TYR A 372 0.56 -4.36 -27.36
C TYR A 372 0.29 -3.36 -26.19
N LYS A 373 -0.79 -3.56 -25.43
CA LYS A 373 -1.57 -2.51 -24.76
C LYS A 373 -1.38 -2.43 -23.25
N MET A 374 -0.62 -3.33 -22.63
CA MET A 374 -0.49 -3.43 -21.16
C MET A 374 0.67 -2.61 -20.56
N ALA A 375 1.63 -2.14 -21.37
CA ALA A 375 2.78 -1.38 -20.87
C ALA A 375 2.37 -0.09 -20.15
N GLY A 376 1.33 0.60 -20.63
CA GLY A 376 0.79 1.79 -19.96
C GLY A 376 0.14 1.48 -18.62
N ARG A 377 -0.70 0.44 -18.53
CA ARG A 377 -1.32 0.05 -17.25
C ARG A 377 -0.27 -0.43 -16.23
N MET A 378 0.72 -1.18 -16.69
CA MET A 378 1.86 -1.58 -15.85
C MET A 378 2.63 -0.35 -15.36
N ALA A 379 2.96 0.59 -16.24
CA ALA A 379 3.63 1.84 -15.87
C ALA A 379 2.81 2.67 -14.86
N HIS A 380 1.48 2.69 -15.00
CA HIS A 380 0.56 3.34 -14.07
C HIS A 380 0.62 2.70 -12.68
N HIS A 381 0.56 1.37 -12.62
CA HIS A 381 0.70 0.63 -11.36
C HIS A 381 2.08 0.86 -10.73
N MET A 382 3.14 0.82 -11.54
CA MET A 382 4.52 1.01 -11.08
C MET A 382 4.72 2.43 -10.52
N LEU A 383 4.20 3.47 -11.18
CA LEU A 383 4.22 4.84 -10.64
C LEU A 383 3.53 4.90 -9.28
N TYR A 384 2.35 4.30 -9.14
CA TYR A 384 1.63 4.28 -7.86
C TYR A 384 2.42 3.57 -6.76
N THR A 385 2.92 2.36 -7.03
CA THR A 385 3.75 1.59 -6.10
C THR A 385 5.01 2.37 -5.68
N ALA A 386 5.70 2.97 -6.65
CA ALA A 386 6.89 3.78 -6.39
C ALA A 386 6.60 4.95 -5.45
N LEU A 387 5.50 5.67 -5.67
CA LEU A 387 5.08 6.76 -4.79
C LEU A 387 4.64 6.22 -3.42
N GLN A 388 3.96 5.08 -3.36
CA GLN A 388 3.47 4.48 -2.11
C GLN A 388 4.59 4.11 -1.16
N ASP A 389 5.63 3.45 -1.67
CA ASP A 389 6.71 2.91 -0.84
C ASP A 389 7.80 3.93 -0.50
N ASN A 390 7.71 5.13 -1.06
CA ASN A 390 8.70 6.20 -0.90
C ASN A 390 8.01 7.52 -0.54
N GLU A 391 7.72 7.75 0.74
CA GLU A 391 6.84 8.85 1.15
C GLU A 391 7.54 10.19 1.41
N CYS A 392 8.84 10.17 1.70
CA CYS A 392 9.53 11.27 2.37
C CYS A 392 10.39 12.16 1.47
N PHE A 393 10.28 12.08 0.14
CA PHE A 393 11.07 12.93 -0.77
C PHE A 393 10.38 14.28 -1.01
N ASP A 394 11.18 15.33 -1.25
CA ASP A 394 10.68 16.68 -1.57
C ASP A 394 9.99 16.74 -2.94
N GLY A 395 10.26 15.75 -3.79
CA GLY A 395 9.55 15.54 -5.04
C GLY A 395 9.96 14.26 -5.75
N TYR A 396 9.18 13.95 -6.79
CA TYR A 396 9.25 12.70 -7.53
C TYR A 396 9.34 13.03 -9.01
N LEU A 397 10.47 12.71 -9.65
CA LEU A 397 10.66 12.84 -11.09
C LEU A 397 10.44 11.47 -11.73
N TRP A 398 9.39 11.33 -12.53
CA TRP A 398 9.08 10.12 -13.26
C TRP A 398 9.57 10.22 -14.70
N ALA A 399 10.29 9.18 -15.16
CA ALA A 399 10.72 9.05 -16.54
C ALA A 399 10.85 7.57 -16.94
N PRO A 400 10.45 7.17 -18.17
CA PRO A 400 10.86 5.91 -18.76
C PRO A 400 12.37 5.83 -18.98
N PHE A 401 12.89 4.62 -19.04
CA PHE A 401 14.32 4.35 -19.22
C PHE A 401 14.90 4.88 -20.54
N ASP A 402 14.07 4.93 -21.59
CA ASP A 402 14.41 5.52 -22.88
C ASP A 402 14.14 7.03 -22.93
N THR A 403 14.12 7.70 -21.77
CA THR A 403 14.08 9.14 -21.69
C THR A 403 15.46 9.70 -21.31
N LEU A 404 16.00 10.62 -22.12
CA LEU A 404 17.13 11.43 -21.72
C LEU A 404 16.64 12.60 -20.86
N LEU A 405 17.34 12.84 -19.75
CA LEU A 405 17.13 13.95 -18.84
C LEU A 405 18.20 15.03 -19.06
N ASN A 406 17.82 16.23 -19.51
CA ASN A 406 18.74 17.36 -19.63
C ASN A 406 18.91 18.04 -18.26
N VAL A 407 19.72 17.46 -17.39
CA VAL A 407 19.89 17.87 -15.98
C VAL A 407 20.16 19.39 -15.79
N PRO A 408 21.10 20.04 -16.51
CA PRO A 408 21.34 21.48 -16.39
C PRO A 408 20.13 22.35 -16.72
N ARG A 409 19.20 21.80 -17.50
CA ARG A 409 17.96 22.47 -17.85
C ARG A 409 16.86 22.23 -16.82
N LEU A 410 16.70 20.97 -16.39
CA LEU A 410 15.72 20.58 -15.37
C LEU A 410 15.97 21.27 -14.03
N GLN A 411 17.22 21.57 -13.65
CA GLN A 411 17.52 22.27 -12.39
C GLN A 411 16.95 23.71 -12.31
N GLN A 412 16.55 24.29 -13.45
CA GLN A 412 15.95 25.63 -13.49
C GLN A 412 14.43 25.61 -13.26
N PHE A 413 13.82 24.42 -13.27
CA PHE A 413 12.43 24.26 -12.91
C PHE A 413 12.25 24.41 -11.40
N ASN A 414 11.12 25.00 -11.01
CA ASN A 414 10.77 25.18 -9.62
C ASN A 414 10.23 23.86 -9.07
N GLN A 415 11.01 23.22 -8.21
CA GLN A 415 10.69 21.94 -7.56
C GLN A 415 9.51 22.01 -6.59
N SER A 416 8.94 23.19 -6.36
CA SER A 416 7.66 23.32 -5.67
C SER A 416 6.46 23.22 -6.61
N LEU A 417 6.62 23.25 -7.93
CA LEU A 417 5.49 23.19 -8.87
C LEU A 417 5.45 21.86 -9.61
N PHE A 418 4.28 21.47 -10.11
CA PHE A 418 4.17 20.34 -11.03
C PHE A 418 4.88 20.64 -12.35
N TRP A 419 5.58 19.66 -12.92
CA TRP A 419 6.18 19.78 -14.26
C TRP A 419 5.52 18.78 -15.20
N TYR A 420 4.98 19.26 -16.32
CA TYR A 420 4.32 18.47 -17.35
C TYR A 420 4.07 19.32 -18.61
N HIS A 421 3.97 18.72 -19.79
CA HIS A 421 3.62 19.42 -21.05
C HIS A 421 2.12 19.75 -21.15
N SER A 422 1.59 20.37 -20.10
CA SER A 422 0.17 20.74 -19.96
C SER A 422 -0.28 21.77 -21.02
N PRO A 423 -1.55 21.72 -21.49
CA PRO A 423 -2.16 22.81 -22.27
C PRO A 423 -2.11 24.18 -21.58
N TRP A 424 -2.05 24.16 -20.25
CA TRP A 424 -2.00 25.35 -19.39
C TRP A 424 -0.62 25.52 -18.74
N GLY A 425 0.38 24.78 -19.23
CA GLY A 425 1.75 24.84 -18.72
C GLY A 425 2.42 26.16 -19.12
N HIS A 426 3.21 26.72 -18.20
CA HIS A 426 4.04 27.88 -18.45
C HIS A 426 5.47 27.44 -18.79
N PRO A 427 6.02 27.81 -19.96
CA PRO A 427 7.42 27.57 -20.29
C PRO A 427 8.35 28.17 -19.23
N VAL A 428 9.37 27.40 -18.85
CA VAL A 428 10.41 27.91 -17.95
C VAL A 428 11.41 28.70 -18.80
N PRO A 429 11.74 29.95 -18.46
CA PRO A 429 12.69 30.75 -19.24
C PRO A 429 14.05 30.07 -19.43
N ASN A 430 14.62 30.14 -20.63
CA ASN A 430 15.91 29.53 -20.95
C ASN A 430 16.99 30.61 -21.15
N PRO A 431 17.99 30.70 -20.25
CA PRO A 431 19.06 31.68 -20.34
C PRO A 431 19.89 31.59 -21.62
N ALA A 432 19.91 30.44 -22.31
CA ALA A 432 20.67 30.26 -23.55
C ALA A 432 20.19 31.16 -24.70
N PHE A 433 18.98 31.71 -24.61
CA PHE A 433 18.48 32.69 -25.58
C PHE A 433 18.83 34.14 -25.19
N GLY A 434 19.27 34.41 -23.96
CA GLY A 434 19.57 35.75 -23.45
C GLY A 434 18.33 36.56 -23.04
N GLU A 435 18.53 37.66 -22.31
CA GLU A 435 17.45 38.47 -21.70
C GLU A 435 16.46 39.03 -22.74
N THR A 436 16.95 39.36 -23.94
CA THR A 436 16.14 39.95 -25.03
C THR A 436 15.27 38.92 -25.75
N TYR A 437 15.54 37.62 -25.59
CA TYR A 437 14.79 36.53 -26.22
C TYR A 437 13.99 35.70 -25.21
N HIS A 438 13.74 36.22 -24.00
CA HIS A 438 12.73 35.64 -23.11
C HIS A 438 11.36 35.49 -23.78
N GLU A 439 10.98 36.42 -24.67
CA GLU A 439 9.78 36.29 -25.51
C GLU A 439 9.84 35.10 -26.47
N ALA A 440 11.03 34.69 -26.92
CA ALA A 440 11.20 33.53 -27.78
C ALA A 440 11.03 32.21 -27.02
N THR A 441 11.29 32.18 -25.70
CA THR A 441 10.94 31.05 -24.82
C THR A 441 9.43 30.99 -24.52
N LEU A 442 8.67 32.02 -24.86
CA LEU A 442 7.21 32.03 -24.75
C LEU A 442 6.54 31.72 -26.10
N ASN A 443 7.32 31.51 -27.15
CA ASN A 443 6.79 31.22 -28.47
C ASN A 443 6.40 29.74 -28.57
N ALA A 444 5.10 29.46 -28.45
CA ALA A 444 4.52 28.12 -28.57
C ALA A 444 5.00 27.30 -29.79
N SER A 445 5.37 27.95 -30.91
CA SER A 445 5.89 27.25 -32.10
C SER A 445 7.29 26.62 -31.93
N ARG A 446 7.98 26.95 -30.83
CA ARG A 446 9.30 26.40 -30.47
C ARG A 446 9.24 25.33 -29.39
N HIS A 447 8.05 24.97 -28.95
CA HIS A 447 7.82 23.95 -27.94
C HIS A 447 7.21 22.69 -28.55
N ALA A 448 7.34 21.57 -27.84
CA ALA A 448 6.61 20.36 -28.16
C ALA A 448 5.09 20.62 -28.11
N PRO A 449 4.27 19.89 -28.89
CA PRO A 449 2.82 19.94 -28.75
C PRO A 449 2.40 19.63 -27.32
N VAL A 450 1.46 20.41 -26.79
CA VAL A 450 0.86 20.20 -25.47
C VAL A 450 0.08 18.87 -25.44
N ALA A 451 -0.19 18.36 -24.24
CA ALA A 451 -1.17 17.30 -24.05
C ALA A 451 -2.54 17.69 -24.61
N ASN A 452 -3.35 16.70 -24.96
CA ASN A 452 -4.68 16.91 -25.52
C ASN A 452 -5.77 16.88 -24.47
N ILE A 453 -6.82 17.64 -24.76
CA ILE A 453 -8.09 17.60 -24.06
C ILE A 453 -8.97 16.58 -24.78
N SER A 454 -9.60 15.67 -24.03
CA SER A 454 -10.46 14.65 -24.62
C SER A 454 -11.65 15.28 -25.36
N PRO A 455 -12.24 14.58 -26.33
CA PRO A 455 -13.59 14.91 -26.79
C PRO A 455 -14.61 14.82 -25.65
N ASP A 456 -15.85 15.20 -25.94
CA ASP A 456 -16.92 15.11 -24.96
C ASP A 456 -17.14 13.66 -24.50
N PRO A 457 -17.03 13.36 -23.18
CA PRO A 457 -17.20 12.01 -22.68
C PRO A 457 -18.60 11.42 -22.90
N SER A 458 -19.61 12.24 -23.20
CA SER A 458 -20.96 11.77 -23.57
C SER A 458 -21.03 11.25 -25.02
N VAL A 459 -20.04 11.55 -25.85
CA VAL A 459 -19.93 11.00 -27.21
C VAL A 459 -19.37 9.59 -27.13
N ASN A 460 -20.03 8.65 -27.80
CA ASN A 460 -19.54 7.27 -27.90
C ASN A 460 -18.34 7.19 -28.87
N LEU A 461 -17.15 7.48 -28.36
CA LEU A 461 -15.91 7.43 -29.15
C LEU A 461 -15.58 6.01 -29.65
N THR A 462 -15.99 5.00 -28.89
CA THR A 462 -15.78 3.57 -29.21
C THR A 462 -16.40 3.15 -30.53
N GLU A 463 -17.57 3.69 -30.88
CA GLU A 463 -18.29 3.30 -32.11
C GLU A 463 -17.53 3.69 -33.39
N SER A 464 -16.77 4.79 -33.32
CA SER A 464 -16.01 5.33 -34.45
C SER A 464 -14.52 4.98 -34.43
N TRP A 465 -14.08 4.21 -33.43
CA TRP A 465 -12.67 3.90 -33.22
C TRP A 465 -12.16 2.84 -34.19
N ARG A 466 -11.07 3.15 -34.90
CA ARG A 466 -10.48 2.33 -35.96
C ARG A 466 -9.18 1.64 -35.54
N GLY A 467 -8.84 1.71 -34.26
CA GLY A 467 -7.61 1.14 -33.71
C GLY A 467 -6.47 2.15 -33.52
N TRP A 468 -5.44 1.69 -32.83
CA TRP A 468 -4.24 2.48 -32.50
C TRP A 468 -3.51 2.93 -33.78
N GLY A 469 -3.02 4.18 -33.78
CA GLY A 469 -2.28 4.79 -34.89
C GLY A 469 -3.17 5.49 -35.91
N LEU A 470 -4.38 4.97 -36.18
CA LEU A 470 -5.39 5.67 -37.00
C LEU A 470 -6.22 6.63 -36.15
N ASP A 471 -6.59 6.20 -34.95
CA ASP A 471 -7.26 7.01 -33.95
C ASP A 471 -6.41 7.07 -32.67
N TRP A 472 -6.56 8.17 -31.95
CA TRP A 472 -5.98 8.33 -30.62
C TRP A 472 -6.61 7.31 -29.66
N TRP A 473 -5.89 6.92 -28.60
CA TRP A 473 -6.38 5.98 -27.56
C TRP A 473 -7.69 6.40 -26.87
N TRP A 474 -8.19 7.63 -27.09
CA TRP A 474 -9.44 8.12 -26.54
C TRP A 474 -10.65 7.21 -26.81
N GLY A 475 -10.72 6.61 -28.00
CA GLY A 475 -11.80 5.73 -28.41
C GLY A 475 -11.59 4.24 -28.13
N ASP A 476 -10.47 3.84 -27.51
CA ASP A 476 -10.25 2.43 -27.23
C ASP A 476 -11.27 1.93 -26.20
N PRO A 477 -12.09 0.89 -26.52
CA PRO A 477 -13.10 0.37 -25.60
C PRO A 477 -12.55 -0.17 -24.28
N HIS A 478 -11.27 -0.52 -24.22
CA HIS A 478 -10.69 -1.24 -23.08
C HIS A 478 -9.87 -0.34 -22.16
N VAL A 479 -9.43 0.83 -22.63
CA VAL A 479 -8.54 1.72 -21.86
C VAL A 479 -8.78 3.21 -22.06
N GLY A 480 -9.69 3.58 -22.98
CA GLY A 480 -9.95 4.96 -23.41
C GLY A 480 -10.86 5.73 -22.46
N VAL A 481 -11.50 6.80 -22.99
CA VAL A 481 -12.31 7.73 -22.17
C VAL A 481 -13.42 7.00 -21.41
N SER A 482 -14.10 6.04 -22.04
CA SER A 482 -15.21 5.30 -21.40
C SER A 482 -14.78 4.61 -20.11
N GLU A 483 -13.61 3.98 -20.12
CA GLU A 483 -13.05 3.25 -18.96
C GLU A 483 -12.48 4.21 -17.90
N CYS A 484 -11.90 5.33 -18.34
CA CYS A 484 -11.39 6.35 -17.45
C CYS A 484 -12.50 7.15 -16.73
N MET A 485 -13.67 7.28 -17.34
CA MET A 485 -14.78 8.04 -16.76
C MET A 485 -15.37 7.37 -15.51
N GLU A 486 -15.33 6.04 -15.41
CA GLU A 486 -15.75 5.35 -14.19
C GLU A 486 -14.90 5.79 -12.98
N ALA A 487 -13.58 5.81 -13.15
CA ALA A 487 -12.66 6.32 -12.13
C ALA A 487 -12.86 7.81 -11.86
N PHE A 488 -12.97 8.62 -12.91
CA PHE A 488 -13.19 10.06 -12.80
C PHE A 488 -14.43 10.38 -11.95
N ASN A 489 -15.53 9.66 -12.13
CA ASN A 489 -16.76 9.91 -11.39
C ASN A 489 -16.65 9.63 -9.87
N LYS A 490 -15.68 8.81 -9.45
CA LYS A 490 -15.37 8.58 -8.04
C LYS A 490 -14.55 9.72 -7.42
N VAL A 491 -13.90 10.56 -8.23
CA VAL A 491 -13.10 11.69 -7.76
C VAL A 491 -13.99 12.71 -7.02
N PRO A 492 -13.53 13.26 -5.87
CA PRO A 492 -14.25 14.29 -5.14
C PRO A 492 -14.70 15.45 -6.04
N LEU A 493 -15.95 15.92 -5.82
CA LEU A 493 -16.59 16.92 -6.67
C LEU A 493 -15.75 18.20 -6.84
N HIS A 494 -15.16 18.72 -5.77
CA HIS A 494 -14.37 19.96 -5.81
C HIS A 494 -13.12 19.87 -6.71
N LEU A 495 -12.50 18.69 -6.84
CA LEU A 495 -11.37 18.48 -7.75
C LEU A 495 -11.86 18.40 -9.19
N ARG A 496 -12.99 17.73 -9.43
CA ARG A 496 -13.63 17.70 -10.76
C ARG A 496 -14.07 19.08 -11.23
N GLU A 497 -14.63 19.90 -10.33
CA GLU A 497 -14.98 21.30 -10.61
C GLU A 497 -13.74 22.14 -10.92
N SER A 498 -12.61 21.87 -10.25
CA SER A 498 -11.34 22.54 -10.53
C SER A 498 -10.82 22.22 -11.93
N LEU A 499 -10.87 20.94 -12.35
CA LEU A 499 -10.52 20.56 -13.72
C LEU A 499 -11.51 21.15 -14.74
N ALA A 500 -12.82 21.08 -14.46
CA ALA A 500 -13.84 21.63 -15.35
C ALA A 500 -13.66 23.15 -15.55
N ALA A 501 -13.17 23.88 -14.55
CA ALA A 501 -12.86 25.30 -14.69
C ALA A 501 -11.74 25.59 -15.70
N LEU A 502 -10.83 24.64 -15.96
CA LEU A 502 -9.81 24.73 -17.01
C LEU A 502 -10.37 24.47 -18.40
N THR A 503 -11.55 23.84 -18.49
CA THR A 503 -12.20 23.41 -19.73
C THR A 503 -13.60 24.03 -19.88
N ASP A 504 -13.73 25.32 -19.57
CA ASP A 504 -14.94 26.13 -19.74
C ASP A 504 -16.21 25.56 -19.07
N GLY A 505 -16.04 24.86 -17.95
CA GLY A 505 -17.10 24.19 -17.21
C GLY A 505 -17.50 22.82 -17.75
N GLU A 506 -16.87 22.37 -18.83
CA GLU A 506 -17.14 21.06 -19.43
C GLU A 506 -16.35 19.96 -18.72
N THR A 507 -16.93 18.77 -18.60
CA THR A 507 -16.18 17.59 -18.13
C THR A 507 -15.33 17.06 -19.29
N ARG A 508 -14.01 17.16 -19.15
CA ARG A 508 -13.02 16.68 -20.13
C ARG A 508 -11.85 16.03 -19.38
N LEU A 509 -11.27 14.99 -19.98
CA LEU A 509 -10.05 14.35 -19.48
C LEU A 509 -8.83 14.92 -20.19
N ILE A 510 -7.65 14.80 -19.58
CA ILE A 510 -6.38 15.26 -20.17
C ILE A 510 -5.56 14.04 -20.53
N GLY A 511 -4.92 14.08 -21.69
CA GLY A 511 -4.11 12.95 -22.13
C GLY A 511 -3.03 13.30 -23.12
N GLY A 512 -1.88 12.67 -22.96
CA GLY A 512 -0.66 12.91 -23.71
C GLY A 512 0.47 12.07 -23.14
N SER A 513 1.66 12.17 -23.74
CA SER A 513 2.84 11.44 -23.29
C SER A 513 3.02 11.54 -21.77
N ALA A 514 3.16 10.40 -21.10
CA ALA A 514 3.46 10.36 -19.66
C ALA A 514 4.96 10.11 -19.41
N ASP A 515 5.81 10.45 -20.38
CA ASP A 515 7.24 10.11 -20.37
C ASP A 515 8.09 11.02 -19.47
N THR A 516 7.59 12.17 -19.06
CA THR A 516 8.25 13.01 -18.05
C THR A 516 7.22 13.78 -17.25
N MET A 517 7.27 13.61 -15.93
CA MET A 517 6.52 14.46 -15.01
C MET A 517 7.25 14.61 -13.69
N TYR A 518 7.04 15.74 -13.05
CA TYR A 518 7.51 15.99 -11.70
C TYR A 518 6.34 16.29 -10.76
N ILE A 519 6.29 15.58 -9.64
CA ILE A 519 5.27 15.69 -8.60
C ILE A 519 5.93 16.26 -7.34
N PRO A 520 5.55 17.47 -6.89
CA PRO A 520 6.04 18.00 -5.62
C PRO A 520 5.63 17.10 -4.45
N GLY A 521 6.53 16.89 -3.49
CA GLY A 521 6.32 15.94 -2.39
C GLY A 521 5.10 16.25 -1.54
N ARG A 522 4.80 17.55 -1.33
CA ARG A 522 3.59 18.01 -0.63
C ARG A 522 2.28 17.57 -1.30
N HIS A 523 2.30 17.31 -2.60
CA HIS A 523 1.12 16.90 -3.38
C HIS A 523 1.04 15.38 -3.57
N ARG A 524 2.10 14.62 -3.21
CA ARG A 524 2.19 13.16 -3.41
C ARG A 524 0.93 12.43 -2.92
N LYS A 525 0.51 12.69 -1.69
CA LYS A 525 -0.59 11.98 -1.05
C LYS A 525 -1.90 12.16 -1.82
N LEU A 526 -2.28 13.40 -2.11
CA LEU A 526 -3.51 13.70 -2.86
C LEU A 526 -3.42 13.16 -4.30
N PHE A 527 -2.27 13.33 -4.95
CA PHE A 527 -2.02 12.78 -6.28
C PHE A 527 -2.21 11.26 -6.30
N MET A 528 -1.64 10.54 -5.34
CA MET A 528 -1.79 9.10 -5.21
C MET A 528 -3.23 8.67 -4.94
N GLU A 529 -3.92 9.34 -4.01
CA GLU A 529 -5.32 9.04 -3.69
C GLU A 529 -6.21 9.13 -4.94
N VAL A 530 -6.00 10.15 -5.78
CA VAL A 530 -6.72 10.30 -7.06
C VAL A 530 -6.23 9.28 -8.09
N LEU A 531 -4.91 9.09 -8.25
CA LEU A 531 -4.33 8.15 -9.22
C LEU A 531 -4.80 6.71 -8.97
N GLY A 532 -4.96 6.34 -7.69
CA GLY A 532 -5.46 5.04 -7.25
C GLY A 532 -6.87 4.73 -7.75
N LEU A 533 -7.75 5.73 -7.84
CA LEU A 533 -9.09 5.56 -8.41
C LEU A 533 -9.04 5.14 -9.87
N PHE A 534 -8.07 5.68 -10.64
CA PHE A 534 -7.85 5.27 -12.02
C PHE A 534 -7.24 3.87 -12.14
N LEU A 535 -6.47 3.41 -11.16
CA LEU A 535 -5.95 2.03 -11.14
C LEU A 535 -7.02 0.97 -10.90
N GLU A 536 -8.13 1.34 -10.27
CA GLU A 536 -9.28 0.44 -10.11
C GLU A 536 -9.93 0.09 -11.45
N THR A 537 -9.65 0.85 -12.51
CA THR A 537 -10.15 0.60 -13.86
C THR A 537 -9.01 0.20 -14.80
N ASN A 538 -9.33 0.05 -16.09
CA ASN A 538 -8.33 -0.20 -17.12
C ASN A 538 -7.83 1.10 -17.79
N CYS A 539 -8.05 2.26 -17.15
CA CYS A 539 -7.69 3.55 -17.73
C CYS A 539 -6.20 3.59 -18.13
N PHE A 540 -5.94 4.05 -19.35
CA PHE A 540 -4.58 4.14 -19.88
C PHE A 540 -3.75 5.22 -19.13
N LEU A 541 -2.47 4.95 -18.84
CA LEU A 541 -1.56 5.88 -18.13
C LEU A 541 -1.57 7.28 -18.76
N GLU A 542 -1.46 7.34 -20.08
CA GLU A 542 -1.41 8.59 -20.84
C GLU A 542 -2.74 9.36 -20.83
N ILE A 543 -3.77 8.87 -20.11
CA ILE A 543 -4.98 9.60 -19.71
C ILE A 543 -4.99 9.79 -18.19
N ALA A 544 -4.82 8.70 -17.44
CA ALA A 544 -4.96 8.65 -15.99
C ALA A 544 -4.05 9.66 -15.29
N THR A 545 -2.76 9.68 -15.66
CA THR A 545 -1.77 10.48 -14.95
C THR A 545 -1.84 11.96 -15.31
N PRO A 546 -1.95 12.34 -16.60
CA PRO A 546 -2.20 13.73 -16.94
C PRO A 546 -3.50 14.24 -16.33
N THR A 547 -4.60 13.47 -16.37
CA THR A 547 -5.86 13.88 -15.73
C THR A 547 -5.69 14.05 -14.22
N THR A 548 -5.05 13.09 -13.55
CA THR A 548 -4.80 13.16 -12.10
C THR A 548 -4.00 14.39 -11.72
N LEU A 549 -2.93 14.70 -12.46
CA LEU A 549 -2.13 15.90 -12.23
C LEU A 549 -3.01 17.16 -12.24
N HIS A 550 -3.84 17.34 -13.27
CA HIS A 550 -4.69 18.53 -13.39
C HIS A 550 -5.85 18.56 -12.38
N LEU A 551 -6.28 17.39 -11.88
CA LEU A 551 -7.27 17.31 -10.80
C LEU A 551 -6.70 17.80 -9.46
N VAL A 552 -5.41 17.58 -9.19
CA VAL A 552 -4.82 17.83 -7.87
C VAL A 552 -3.99 19.11 -7.79
N VAL A 553 -3.67 19.75 -8.92
CA VAL A 553 -3.06 21.08 -8.94
C VAL A 553 -3.98 22.07 -8.22
N PRO A 554 -3.52 22.76 -7.17
CA PRO A 554 -4.35 23.72 -6.46
C PRO A 554 -4.78 24.88 -7.36
N PRO A 555 -6.01 25.43 -7.18
CA PRO A 555 -6.44 26.61 -7.91
C PRO A 555 -5.44 27.77 -7.76
N GLY A 556 -4.96 28.30 -8.89
CA GLY A 556 -3.99 29.40 -8.94
C GLY A 556 -2.52 28.98 -8.86
N GLU A 557 -2.21 27.71 -8.60
CA GLU A 557 -0.87 27.16 -8.79
C GLU A 557 -0.64 26.87 -10.28
N THR A 558 0.55 27.19 -10.80
CA THR A 558 0.89 26.97 -12.21
C THR A 558 1.59 25.64 -12.42
N ILE A 559 1.40 25.05 -13.60
CA ILE A 559 2.20 23.90 -14.08
C ILE A 559 3.36 24.45 -14.91
N GLN A 560 4.57 23.94 -14.71
CA GLN A 560 5.70 24.28 -15.57
C GLN A 560 5.77 23.35 -16.77
N PHE A 561 5.85 23.94 -17.96
CA PHE A 561 5.86 23.22 -19.22
C PHE A 561 7.23 22.58 -19.46
N VAL A 562 7.24 21.26 -19.69
CA VAL A 562 8.45 20.48 -19.99
C VAL A 562 8.48 20.16 -21.49
N ASP A 563 9.49 20.63 -22.20
CA ASP A 563 9.71 20.29 -23.60
C ASP A 563 10.20 18.86 -23.76
N HIS A 564 9.38 18.07 -24.45
CA HIS A 564 9.59 16.65 -24.65
C HIS A 564 9.45 16.26 -26.14
N PRO A 565 10.46 16.53 -27.00
CA PRO A 565 10.49 16.02 -28.36
C PRO A 565 10.99 14.56 -28.43
N PRO A 566 10.63 13.77 -29.47
CA PRO A 566 11.26 12.46 -29.73
C PRO A 566 12.70 12.62 -30.28
N PHE A 567 13.53 11.55 -30.31
CA PHE A 567 14.85 11.37 -31.00
C PHE A 567 16.18 11.67 -30.24
N ASN A 568 17.30 11.09 -30.73
CA ASN A 568 18.64 10.95 -30.09
C ASN A 568 19.48 12.24 -29.80
N ALA A 569 20.67 12.08 -29.20
CA ALA A 569 21.57 13.19 -28.84
C ALA A 569 22.02 14.10 -30.02
N SER A 570 22.20 13.54 -31.23
CA SER A 570 22.48 14.35 -32.43
C SER A 570 21.27 15.19 -32.81
N PHE A 571 20.07 14.64 -32.65
CA PHE A 571 18.82 15.37 -32.83
C PHE A 571 18.66 16.49 -31.79
N VAL A 572 19.01 16.26 -30.52
CA VAL A 572 18.99 17.32 -29.49
C VAL A 572 19.85 18.51 -29.92
N ARG A 573 21.09 18.26 -30.36
CA ARG A 573 21.99 19.32 -30.85
C ARG A 573 21.44 20.02 -32.10
N GLN A 574 20.84 19.27 -33.02
CA GLN A 574 20.15 19.83 -34.19
C GLN A 574 18.99 20.75 -33.75
N LYS A 575 18.17 20.33 -32.79
CA LYS A 575 17.06 21.13 -32.27
C LYS A 575 17.52 22.39 -31.58
N TRP A 576 18.60 22.33 -30.80
CA TRP A 576 19.23 23.53 -30.27
C TRP A 576 19.73 24.48 -31.36
N ALA A 577 20.31 23.96 -32.45
CA ALA A 577 20.75 24.77 -33.58
C ALA A 577 19.57 25.40 -34.36
N GLU A 578 18.43 24.72 -34.41
CA GLU A 578 17.16 25.21 -34.95
C GLU A 578 16.45 26.21 -34.00
N GLY A 579 16.97 26.40 -32.79
CA GLY A 579 16.43 27.33 -31.80
C GLY A 579 15.29 26.75 -30.95
N PHE A 580 15.10 25.43 -30.97
CA PHE A 580 14.19 24.70 -30.09
C PHE A 580 14.84 24.40 -28.74
N GLU A 581 13.96 24.16 -27.78
CA GLU A 581 14.30 23.73 -26.44
C GLU A 581 14.08 22.22 -26.28
N VAL A 582 14.89 21.60 -25.41
CA VAL A 582 14.81 20.17 -25.10
C VAL A 582 15.11 19.99 -23.62
N ASP A 583 14.08 19.75 -22.81
CA ASP A 583 14.20 19.50 -21.37
C ASP A 583 14.37 18.01 -21.11
N THR A 584 13.61 17.20 -21.84
CA THR A 584 13.71 15.75 -21.87
C THR A 584 13.49 15.25 -23.30
N PHE A 585 13.84 14.00 -23.60
CA PHE A 585 13.46 13.41 -24.89
C PHE A 585 13.21 11.91 -24.74
N HIS A 586 12.18 11.37 -25.38
CA HIS A 586 11.85 9.94 -25.39
C HIS A 586 12.42 9.20 -26.62
N THR A 587 12.52 7.88 -26.54
CA THR A 587 13.16 6.95 -27.51
C THR A 587 14.69 6.99 -27.54
N PHE A 588 15.33 7.39 -26.44
CA PHE A 588 16.77 7.25 -26.29
C PHE A 588 17.16 5.77 -26.16
N HIS A 589 18.18 5.38 -26.91
CA HIS A 589 18.77 4.05 -26.81
C HIS A 589 20.19 4.17 -26.29
N TRP A 590 20.42 3.57 -25.12
CA TRP A 590 21.71 3.48 -24.44
C TRP A 590 22.65 2.41 -25.03
N GLY A 591 22.14 1.61 -25.98
CA GLY A 591 22.90 0.59 -26.69
C GLY A 591 22.53 0.56 -28.17
N GLU A 592 23.20 -0.30 -28.91
CA GLU A 592 23.01 -0.47 -30.36
C GLU A 592 22.53 -1.88 -30.68
N ARG A 593 21.71 -1.98 -31.73
CA ARG A 593 21.28 -3.28 -32.25
C ARG A 593 22.35 -3.84 -33.17
N GLY A 594 22.98 -4.94 -32.77
CA GLY A 594 23.96 -5.65 -33.58
C GLY A 594 23.37 -6.23 -34.86
N SER A 595 24.23 -6.67 -35.78
CA SER A 595 23.82 -7.31 -37.04
C SER A 595 23.04 -8.62 -36.85
N ASP A 596 23.18 -9.24 -35.68
CA ASP A 596 22.42 -10.41 -35.24
C ASP A 596 21.05 -10.06 -34.61
N GLY A 597 20.70 -8.77 -34.59
CA GLY A 597 19.45 -8.28 -34.02
C GLY A 597 19.48 -8.13 -32.49
N VAL A 598 20.59 -8.47 -31.82
CA VAL A 598 20.75 -8.40 -30.36
C VAL A 598 21.24 -7.01 -29.95
N TRP A 599 20.57 -6.42 -28.96
CA TRP A 599 20.98 -5.14 -28.38
C TRP A 599 22.20 -5.32 -27.48
N ARG A 600 23.21 -4.47 -27.67
CA ARG A 600 24.42 -4.44 -26.86
C ARG A 600 24.68 -3.02 -26.40
N GLY A 601 25.09 -2.87 -25.17
CA GLY A 601 25.45 -1.57 -24.65
C GLY A 601 26.70 -1.00 -25.31
N GLY A 602 26.69 0.30 -25.61
CA GLY A 602 27.82 1.04 -26.14
C GLY A 602 28.29 2.13 -25.17
N TYR A 603 29.45 1.95 -24.55
CA TYR A 603 29.99 2.93 -23.57
C TYR A 603 30.18 4.34 -24.17
N HIS A 604 30.36 4.46 -25.48
CA HIS A 604 30.49 5.76 -26.14
C HIS A 604 29.26 6.67 -25.93
N HIS A 605 28.06 6.10 -25.71
CA HIS A 605 26.85 6.87 -25.38
C HIS A 605 26.96 7.57 -24.01
N VAL A 606 27.63 6.96 -23.02
CA VAL A 606 27.85 7.56 -21.71
C VAL A 606 28.64 8.86 -21.86
N ASN A 607 29.74 8.82 -22.63
CA ASN A 607 30.57 9.99 -22.88
C ASN A 607 29.85 11.06 -23.73
N ASP A 608 29.08 10.65 -24.74
CA ASP A 608 28.30 11.57 -25.56
C ASP A 608 27.23 12.30 -24.73
N VAL A 609 26.50 11.58 -23.85
CA VAL A 609 25.50 12.20 -22.97
C VAL A 609 26.17 13.13 -21.96
N ARG A 610 27.28 12.74 -21.32
CA ARG A 610 28.03 13.63 -20.42
C ARG A 610 28.47 14.91 -21.12
N THR A 611 28.99 14.78 -22.34
CA THR A 611 29.38 15.92 -23.18
C THR A 611 28.19 16.80 -23.51
N LEU A 612 27.05 16.21 -23.89
CA LEU A 612 25.81 16.91 -24.16
C LEU A 612 25.29 17.68 -22.94
N LEU A 613 25.37 17.11 -21.74
CA LEU A 613 25.01 17.81 -20.49
C LEU A 613 25.96 18.99 -20.23
N GLN A 614 27.27 18.84 -20.45
CA GLN A 614 28.21 19.95 -20.31
C GLN A 614 27.96 21.06 -21.35
N GLU A 615 27.68 20.70 -22.61
CA GLU A 615 27.29 21.64 -23.66
C GLU A 615 26.02 22.40 -23.28
N SER A 616 25.02 21.69 -22.77
CA SER A 616 23.77 22.26 -22.27
C SER A 616 24.02 23.26 -21.14
N ALA A 617 24.85 22.90 -20.16
CA ALA A 617 25.20 23.79 -19.06
C ALA A 617 25.92 25.05 -19.53
N ASN A 618 26.92 24.89 -20.42
CA ASN A 618 27.69 26.00 -20.98
C ASN A 618 26.79 26.95 -21.78
N ARG A 619 25.86 26.42 -22.58
CA ARG A 619 24.89 27.23 -23.34
C ARG A 619 24.01 28.08 -22.43
N GLN A 620 23.63 27.55 -21.28
CA GLN A 620 22.73 28.20 -20.33
C GLN A 620 23.46 29.05 -19.28
N GLY A 621 24.80 29.02 -19.27
CA GLY A 621 25.61 29.72 -18.28
C GLY A 621 25.39 29.22 -16.84
N VAL A 622 24.94 27.97 -16.67
CA VAL A 622 24.67 27.40 -15.34
C VAL A 622 25.91 26.70 -14.78
N PRO A 623 26.25 26.90 -13.49
CA PRO A 623 27.29 26.12 -12.84
C PRO A 623 26.93 24.64 -12.88
N PHE A 624 27.83 23.82 -13.42
CA PHE A 624 27.62 22.38 -13.55
C PHE A 624 28.96 21.66 -13.32
N PRO A 625 28.99 20.54 -12.57
CA PRO A 625 30.24 19.88 -12.22
C PRO A 625 30.94 19.39 -13.50
N PRO A 626 32.25 19.65 -13.65
CA PRO A 626 33.00 19.16 -14.80
C PRO A 626 33.12 17.63 -14.71
N PHE A 627 33.02 16.96 -15.85
CA PHE A 627 33.30 15.54 -15.93
C PHE A 627 34.80 15.28 -15.64
N LEU A 628 35.08 14.52 -14.58
CA LEU A 628 36.42 13.98 -14.34
C LEU A 628 36.47 12.59 -14.98
N GLU A 629 37.35 12.41 -15.97
CA GLU A 629 37.65 11.08 -16.48
C GLU A 629 38.04 10.17 -15.30
N PRO A 630 37.51 8.95 -15.21
CA PRO A 630 37.95 8.01 -14.18
C PRO A 630 39.47 7.87 -14.28
N SER A 631 40.16 8.10 -13.17
CA SER A 631 41.61 7.90 -13.10
C SER A 631 41.92 6.47 -13.52
N SER A 632 42.63 6.33 -14.64
CA SER A 632 43.01 5.07 -15.30
C SER A 632 43.64 4.04 -14.36
#